data_AF-G8S317-F1
#
_entry.id   AF-G8S317-F1
#
_cell.length_a   1.000
_cell.length_b   1.000
_cell.length_c   1.000
_cell.angle_alpha   90.00
_cell.angle_beta   90.00
_cell.angle_gamma   90.00
#
_symmetry.space_group_name_H-M   'P 1'
#
loop_
_entity.id
_entity.type
_entity.pdbx_description
1 polymer ?
#
loop_
_entity_poly.entity_id
_entity_poly.type
_entity_poly.pdbx_seq_one_letter_code
_entity_poly.pdbx_strand_id
1 'polypeptide(L)'
;MSAERDDRWPAVSTVLRVMAGWFLFGVGLLDLVSGTDGPVYVVFHAVVTLGGMILLALHRIAPSRAAWLVAALTVPAGLGPGLIPVTTRCCMAAHPRRRGFPFPFLGTGDGVHTDLRYLGADLVFWGCAGLVTLTLTRFIEKQIPERRTPVDLTGYVGRHAEAHAYVAQHRADENVGGLP
;
A
#
# COMPACT_ATOMS: atom_id res chain seq x y z
N MET A 1 -37.58 -12.14 -17.19
CA MET A 1 -36.85 -11.34 -16.18
C MET A 1 -36.41 -12.26 -15.07
N SER A 2 -35.31 -12.97 -15.26
CA SER A 2 -34.63 -13.69 -14.18
C SER A 2 -33.72 -12.69 -13.47
N ALA A 3 -34.03 -12.40 -12.21
CA ALA A 3 -33.10 -11.76 -11.30
C ALA A 3 -31.97 -12.76 -11.05
N GLU A 4 -30.96 -12.73 -11.92
CA GLU A 4 -29.68 -13.37 -11.69
C GLU A 4 -29.04 -12.60 -10.53
N ARG A 5 -29.25 -13.12 -9.31
CA ARG A 5 -28.47 -12.68 -8.17
C ARG A 5 -27.02 -12.93 -8.54
N ASP A 6 -26.25 -11.85 -8.63
CA ASP A 6 -24.81 -11.88 -8.56
C ASP A 6 -24.38 -12.35 -7.15
N ASP A 7 -24.70 -13.60 -6.81
CA ASP A 7 -24.22 -14.30 -5.60
C ASP A 7 -22.78 -14.78 -5.83
N ARG A 8 -21.91 -13.89 -6.34
CA ARG A 8 -20.48 -14.13 -6.33
C ARG A 8 -20.01 -13.98 -4.90
N TRP A 9 -19.83 -15.12 -4.24
CA TRP A 9 -19.16 -15.22 -2.96
C TRP A 9 -17.96 -14.28 -2.92
N PRO A 10 -17.81 -13.45 -1.88
CA PRO A 10 -16.67 -12.56 -1.78
C PRO A 10 -15.41 -13.39 -1.88
N ALA A 11 -14.50 -12.98 -2.77
CA ALA A 11 -13.23 -13.67 -2.94
C ALA A 11 -12.54 -13.82 -1.58
N VAL A 12 -11.92 -14.97 -1.34
CA VAL A 12 -11.25 -15.30 -0.06
C VAL A 12 -10.32 -14.17 0.41
N SER A 13 -9.63 -13.52 -0.53
CA SER A 13 -8.76 -12.35 -0.25
C SER A 13 -9.51 -11.14 0.30
N THR A 14 -10.76 -10.90 -0.12
CA THR A 14 -11.60 -9.82 0.37
C THR A 14 -12.03 -10.07 1.81
N VAL A 15 -12.44 -11.30 2.12
CA VAL A 15 -12.82 -11.71 3.48
C VAL A 15 -11.61 -11.59 4.41
N LEU A 16 -10.47 -12.16 4.01
CA LEU A 16 -9.24 -12.10 4.79
C LEU A 16 -8.77 -10.66 5.04
N ARG A 17 -8.85 -9.79 4.02
CA ARG A 17 -8.55 -8.35 4.15
C ARG A 17 -9.44 -7.69 5.21
N VAL A 18 -10.74 -7.93 5.17
CA VAL A 18 -11.69 -7.32 6.10
C VAL A 18 -11.48 -7.84 7.52
N MET A 19 -11.28 -9.15 7.70
CA MET A 19 -10.97 -9.72 9.02
C MET A 19 -9.66 -9.19 9.58
N ALA A 20 -8.59 -9.17 8.77
CA ALA A 20 -7.31 -8.61 9.18
C ALA A 20 -7.42 -7.11 9.49
N GLY A 21 -8.16 -6.36 8.68
CA GLY A 21 -8.41 -4.93 8.89
C GLY A 21 -9.10 -4.66 10.23
N TRP A 22 -10.18 -5.37 10.53
CA TRP A 22 -10.88 -5.26 11.82
C TRP A 22 -10.02 -5.68 12.99
N PHE A 23 -9.27 -6.77 12.87
CA PHE A 23 -8.39 -7.25 13.92
C PHE A 23 -7.30 -6.21 14.26
N LEU A 24 -6.58 -5.72 13.24
CA LEU A 24 -5.51 -4.73 13.42
C LEU A 24 -6.05 -3.40 13.94
N PHE A 25 -7.17 -2.92 13.38
CA PHE A 25 -7.81 -1.68 13.83
C PHE A 25 -8.30 -1.80 15.28
N GLY A 26 -8.99 -2.90 15.60
CA GLY A 26 -9.57 -3.12 16.92
C GLY A 26 -8.50 -3.24 18.01
N VAL A 27 -7.48 -4.08 17.80
CA VAL A 27 -6.37 -4.25 18.75
C VAL A 27 -5.59 -2.95 18.91
N GLY A 28 -5.17 -2.33 17.80
CA GLY A 28 -4.39 -1.08 17.87
C GLY A 28 -5.15 0.06 18.55
N LEU A 29 -6.44 0.23 18.26
CA LEU A 29 -7.26 1.28 18.87
C LEU A 29 -7.51 1.00 20.35
N LEU A 30 -7.83 -0.24 20.72
CA LEU A 30 -8.05 -0.63 22.11
C LEU A 30 -6.78 -0.40 22.93
N ASP A 31 -5.63 -0.81 22.40
CA ASP A 31 -4.33 -0.63 23.05
C ASP A 31 -3.98 0.86 23.25
N LEU A 32 -4.16 1.70 22.21
CA LEU A 32 -3.99 3.15 22.31
C LEU A 32 -4.88 3.82 23.35
N VAL A 33 -6.09 3.31 23.55
CA VAL A 33 -7.03 3.81 24.57
C VAL A 33 -6.67 3.29 25.96
N SER A 34 -6.16 2.06 26.06
CA SER A 34 -5.90 1.38 27.32
C SER A 34 -4.67 1.90 28.07
N GLY A 35 -3.69 2.47 27.37
CA GLY A 35 -2.52 3.05 28.02
C GLY A 35 -1.45 3.53 27.04
N THR A 36 -0.45 4.22 27.56
CA THR A 36 0.72 4.65 26.79
C THR A 36 1.98 4.27 27.53
N ASP A 37 2.49 3.06 27.29
CA ASP A 37 3.75 2.55 27.86
C ASP A 37 4.99 3.15 27.17
N GLY A 38 4.91 4.44 26.84
CA GLY A 38 5.97 5.21 26.17
C GLY A 38 5.77 5.41 24.67
N PRO A 39 6.68 6.19 24.03
CA PRO A 39 6.51 6.63 22.65
C PRO A 39 6.57 5.48 21.63
N VAL A 40 7.39 4.45 21.88
CA VAL A 40 7.52 3.29 20.98
C VAL A 40 6.21 2.48 20.95
N TYR A 41 5.58 2.30 22.11
CA TYR A 41 4.27 1.67 22.24
C TYR A 41 3.22 2.42 21.41
N VAL A 42 3.14 3.74 21.60
CA VAL A 42 2.19 4.60 20.87
C VAL A 42 2.42 4.53 19.36
N VAL A 43 3.67 4.60 18.90
CA VAL A 43 4.01 4.52 17.47
C VAL A 43 3.62 3.17 16.89
N PHE A 44 3.90 2.06 17.58
CA PHE A 44 3.52 0.72 17.14
C PHE A 44 2.01 0.61 16.95
N HIS A 45 1.22 0.94 17.98
CA HIS A 45 -0.22 0.80 17.91
C HIS A 45 -0.87 1.82 16.95
N ALA A 46 -0.31 3.03 16.80
CA ALA A 46 -0.77 3.98 15.79
C ALA A 46 -0.57 3.45 14.36
N VAL A 47 0.60 2.89 14.05
CA VAL A 47 0.88 2.30 12.72
C VAL A 47 -0.01 1.10 12.45
N VAL A 48 -0.20 0.21 13.44
CA VAL A 48 -1.09 -0.95 13.34
C VAL A 48 -2.55 -0.51 13.11
N THR A 49 -3.01 0.50 13.85
CA THR A 49 -4.37 1.06 13.71
C THR A 49 -4.58 1.65 12.31
N LEU A 50 -3.62 2.43 11.82
CA LEU A 50 -3.66 2.99 10.46
C LEU A 50 -3.64 1.90 9.39
N GLY A 51 -2.81 0.87 9.55
CA GLY A 51 -2.79 -0.29 8.66
C GLY A 51 -4.15 -0.98 8.58
N GLY A 52 -4.77 -1.24 9.73
CA GLY A 52 -6.12 -1.81 9.81
C GLY A 52 -7.18 -0.93 9.14
N MET A 53 -7.14 0.38 9.40
CA MET A 53 -8.02 1.37 8.78
C MET A 53 -7.89 1.40 7.25
N ILE A 54 -6.66 1.35 6.71
CA ILE A 54 -6.42 1.29 5.27
C ILE A 54 -6.99 0.00 4.67
N LEU A 55 -6.78 -1.14 5.33
CA LEU A 55 -7.34 -2.42 4.88
C LEU A 55 -8.87 -2.41 4.87
N LEU A 56 -9.53 -1.69 5.77
CA LEU A 56 -10.98 -1.54 5.77
C LEU A 56 -11.44 -0.56 4.67
N ALA A 57 -10.85 0.62 4.62
CA ALA A 57 -11.28 1.73 3.76
C ALA A 57 -10.98 1.52 2.27
N LEU A 58 -9.83 0.91 1.92
CA LEU A 58 -9.38 0.82 0.53
C LEU A 58 -9.58 -0.59 -0.03
N HIS A 59 -10.61 -0.74 -0.87
CA HIS A 59 -10.87 -2.02 -1.56
C HIS A 59 -9.80 -2.36 -2.61
N ARG A 60 -9.26 -1.36 -3.31
CA ARG A 60 -8.14 -1.53 -4.24
C ARG A 60 -7.17 -0.38 -4.14
N ILE A 61 -5.91 -0.72 -3.89
CA ILE A 61 -4.81 0.21 -4.08
C ILE A 61 -4.23 -0.07 -5.46
N ALA A 62 -4.32 0.92 -6.36
CA ALA A 62 -3.65 0.92 -7.65
C ALA A 62 -2.47 1.90 -7.56
N PRO A 63 -1.36 1.49 -6.92
CA PRO A 63 -0.17 2.33 -6.76
C PRO A 63 0.63 2.39 -8.08
N SER A 64 1.41 3.45 -8.25
CA SER A 64 2.41 3.53 -9.30
C SER A 64 3.56 2.52 -9.04
N ARG A 65 4.46 2.36 -10.02
CA ARG A 65 5.71 1.60 -9.82
C ARG A 65 6.60 2.23 -8.74
N ALA A 66 6.63 3.56 -8.64
CA ALA A 66 7.41 4.26 -7.62
C ALA A 66 6.85 3.99 -6.22
N ALA A 67 5.53 4.06 -6.05
CA ALA A 67 4.87 3.73 -4.79
C ALA A 67 5.11 2.27 -4.36
N TRP A 68 5.14 1.32 -5.30
CA TRP A 68 5.55 -0.06 -5.01
C TRP A 68 7.00 -0.16 -4.55
N LEU A 69 7.94 0.53 -5.22
CA LEU A 69 9.35 0.51 -4.85
C LEU A 69 9.59 1.12 -3.46
N VAL A 70 8.97 2.27 -3.17
CA VAL A 70 9.10 2.92 -1.86
C VAL A 70 8.55 2.03 -0.74
N ALA A 71 7.39 1.41 -0.95
CA ALA A 71 6.81 0.48 0.01
C ALA A 71 7.68 -0.78 0.21
N ALA A 72 8.19 -1.35 -0.89
CA ALA A 72 9.07 -2.51 -0.86
C ALA A 72 10.40 -2.22 -0.15
N LEU A 73 10.90 -0.99 -0.21
CA LEU A 73 12.10 -0.55 0.50
C LEU A 73 11.85 -0.25 1.98
N THR A 74 10.61 0.05 2.38
CA THR A 74 10.26 0.40 3.77
C THR A 74 10.56 -0.77 4.72
N VAL A 75 10.20 -1.99 4.31
CA VAL A 75 10.40 -3.20 5.12
C VAL A 75 11.88 -3.54 5.34
N PRO A 76 12.75 -3.66 4.32
CA PRO A 76 14.17 -3.93 4.51
C PRO A 76 14.93 -2.75 5.14
N ALA A 77 14.54 -1.50 4.88
CA ALA A 77 15.16 -0.34 5.53
C ALA A 77 14.88 -0.32 7.04
N GLY A 78 13.68 -0.78 7.44
CA GLY A 78 13.26 -0.87 8.83
C GLY A 78 13.77 -2.09 9.58
N LEU A 79 13.59 -3.27 8.99
CA LEU A 79 13.94 -4.56 9.60
C LEU A 79 15.44 -4.85 9.46
N GLY A 80 16.07 -4.44 8.37
CA GLY A 80 17.47 -4.74 8.03
C GLY A 80 18.48 -4.33 9.10
N PRO A 81 18.45 -3.10 9.63
CA PRO A 81 19.33 -2.68 10.72
C PRO A 81 19.15 -3.50 12.01
N GLY A 82 17.93 -4.01 12.25
CA GLY A 82 17.60 -4.89 13.38
C GLY A 82 18.14 -6.31 13.24
N LEU A 83 18.44 -6.75 12.00
CA LEU A 83 18.96 -8.09 11.71
C LEU A 83 20.49 -8.21 11.80
N ILE A 84 21.23 -7.10 11.81
CA ILE A 84 22.70 -7.14 11.89
C ILE A 84 23.10 -7.51 13.33
N PRO A 85 23.91 -8.54 13.62
CA PRO A 85 24.44 -8.78 14.97
C PRO A 85 25.63 -7.84 15.29
N VAL A 86 25.76 -7.33 16.53
CA VAL A 86 26.83 -6.38 16.94
C VAL A 86 27.50 -6.77 18.25
N THR A 87 27.08 -7.87 18.89
CA THR A 87 27.73 -8.35 20.13
C THR A 87 27.63 -9.86 20.26
N THR A 88 28.62 -10.46 20.91
CA THR A 88 28.77 -11.90 21.18
C THR A 88 28.42 -12.28 22.63
N ARG A 89 27.50 -11.58 23.31
CA ARG A 89 27.20 -11.80 24.74
C ARG A 89 25.75 -12.24 24.98
N CYS A 90 25.63 -13.24 25.84
CA CYS A 90 24.46 -14.09 25.99
C CYS A 90 23.38 -13.58 26.94
N CYS A 91 22.15 -14.05 26.69
CA CYS A 91 20.94 -13.96 27.52
C CYS A 91 20.20 -12.62 27.58
N MET A 92 18.91 -12.65 27.18
CA MET A 92 17.89 -11.60 27.37
C MET A 92 17.54 -11.29 28.86
N ALA A 93 18.31 -11.74 29.84
CA ALA A 93 17.95 -11.59 31.25
C ALA A 93 18.54 -10.34 31.90
N ALA A 94 19.65 -9.81 31.38
CA ALA A 94 20.24 -8.56 31.84
C ALA A 94 21.13 -7.99 30.71
N HIS A 95 21.15 -6.66 30.49
CA HIS A 95 22.12 -5.92 29.64
C HIS A 95 21.63 -5.52 28.20
N PRO A 96 22.36 -4.66 27.45
CA PRO A 96 22.09 -3.23 27.32
C PRO A 96 21.93 -2.75 25.86
N ARG A 97 21.80 -3.68 24.90
CA ARG A 97 21.68 -3.38 23.46
C ARG A 97 20.73 -4.35 22.76
N ARG A 98 19.43 -4.11 22.99
CA ARG A 98 18.27 -4.74 22.37
C ARG A 98 18.21 -4.39 20.86
N ARG A 99 17.89 -5.35 19.98
CA ARG A 99 17.91 -5.21 18.50
C ARG A 99 16.59 -5.66 17.86
N GLY A 100 16.04 -4.79 17.03
CA GLY A 100 14.69 -4.90 16.47
C GLY A 100 13.95 -3.59 16.75
N PHE A 101 13.01 -3.25 15.88
CA PHE A 101 12.16 -2.08 16.07
C PHE A 101 10.77 -2.41 15.51
N PRO A 102 9.71 -2.23 16.34
CA PRO A 102 9.73 -1.63 17.68
C PRO A 102 10.18 -2.58 18.80
N PHE A 103 10.19 -3.90 18.58
CA PHE A 103 10.52 -4.87 19.62
C PHE A 103 11.83 -5.61 19.33
N PRO A 104 12.68 -5.77 20.34
CA PRO A 104 13.92 -6.47 20.14
C PRO A 104 13.72 -7.99 20.09
N PHE A 105 13.93 -8.59 18.92
CA PHE A 105 13.65 -10.00 18.67
C PHE A 105 14.90 -10.87 18.48
N LEU A 106 16.08 -10.27 18.24
CA LEU A 106 17.30 -11.02 17.91
C LEU A 106 18.40 -10.79 18.96
N GLY A 107 18.97 -11.88 19.47
CA GLY A 107 20.14 -11.88 20.35
C GLY A 107 21.16 -12.92 19.91
N THR A 108 22.44 -12.58 19.95
CA THR A 108 23.55 -13.49 19.63
C THR A 108 24.44 -13.64 20.85
N GLY A 109 24.24 -14.75 21.55
CA GLY A 109 24.87 -15.08 22.82
C GLY A 109 25.75 -16.32 22.71
N ASP A 110 25.20 -17.45 23.15
CA ASP A 110 25.72 -18.81 22.95
C ASP A 110 25.15 -19.46 21.68
N GLY A 111 24.52 -18.64 20.83
CA GLY A 111 23.80 -19.03 19.62
C GLY A 111 22.93 -17.87 19.11
N VAL A 112 22.37 -18.02 17.91
CA VAL A 112 21.34 -17.10 17.39
C VAL A 112 20.03 -17.45 18.08
N HIS A 113 19.55 -16.55 18.95
CA HIS A 113 18.25 -16.66 19.58
C HIS A 113 17.30 -15.62 18.96
N THR A 114 16.18 -16.13 18.46
CA THR A 114 15.11 -15.34 17.89
C THR A 114 13.86 -15.52 18.73
N ASP A 115 13.34 -14.44 19.30
CA ASP A 115 12.01 -14.45 19.91
C ASP A 115 10.97 -14.32 18.79
N LEU A 116 10.32 -15.44 18.46
CA LEU A 116 9.31 -15.50 17.41
C LEU A 116 8.11 -14.57 17.67
N ARG A 117 7.80 -14.24 18.94
CA ARG A 117 6.70 -13.34 19.29
C ARG A 117 7.04 -11.91 18.90
N TYR A 118 8.23 -11.44 19.28
CA TYR A 118 8.70 -10.10 18.90
C TYR A 118 9.01 -10.00 17.41
N LEU A 119 9.51 -11.07 16.78
CA LEU A 119 9.66 -11.10 15.32
C LEU A 119 8.30 -10.97 14.63
N GLY A 120 7.28 -11.70 15.09
CA GLY A 120 5.92 -11.60 14.57
C GLY A 120 5.35 -10.19 14.71
N ALA A 121 5.55 -9.55 15.87
CA ALA A 121 5.14 -8.17 16.10
C ALA A 121 5.85 -7.17 15.17
N ASP A 122 7.17 -7.30 15.01
CA ASP A 122 7.96 -6.46 14.09
C ASP A 122 7.50 -6.66 12.63
N LEU A 123 7.20 -7.89 12.19
CA LEU A 123 6.69 -8.16 10.85
C LEU A 123 5.31 -7.52 10.62
N VAL A 124 4.40 -7.60 11.60
CA VAL A 124 3.10 -6.93 11.54
C VAL A 124 3.28 -5.42 11.45
N PHE A 125 4.16 -4.85 12.28
CA PHE A 125 4.47 -3.43 12.25
C PHE A 125 5.00 -2.99 10.89
N TRP A 126 6.04 -3.63 10.36
CA TRP A 126 6.63 -3.25 9.08
C TRP A 126 5.71 -3.52 7.89
N GLY A 127 4.85 -4.55 7.97
CA GLY A 127 3.78 -4.77 7.00
C GLY A 127 2.77 -3.62 6.98
N CYS A 128 2.32 -3.16 8.15
CA CYS A 128 1.44 -2.00 8.29
C CYS A 128 2.13 -0.71 7.85
N ALA A 129 3.39 -0.49 8.24
CA ALA A 129 4.18 0.66 7.83
C ALA A 129 4.35 0.72 6.30
N GLY A 130 4.68 -0.40 5.66
CA GLY A 130 4.74 -0.50 4.21
C GLY A 130 3.41 -0.16 3.53
N LEU A 131 2.29 -0.63 4.08
CA LEU A 131 0.95 -0.30 3.59
C LEU A 131 0.61 1.19 3.73
N VAL A 132 0.96 1.80 4.87
CA VAL A 132 0.82 3.23 5.12
C VAL A 132 1.66 4.03 4.12
N THR A 133 2.93 3.69 3.95
CA THR A 133 3.85 4.34 3.01
C THR A 133 3.35 4.24 1.57
N LEU A 134 2.88 3.07 1.15
CA LEU A 134 2.31 2.85 -0.19
C LEU A 134 1.10 3.77 -0.42
N THR A 135 0.21 3.84 0.56
CA THR A 135 -1.01 4.66 0.50
C THR A 135 -0.69 6.15 0.46
N LEU A 136 0.26 6.58 1.30
CA LEU A 136 0.71 7.98 1.36
C LEU A 136 1.39 8.40 0.06
N THR A 137 2.28 7.55 -0.48
CA THR A 137 2.98 7.83 -1.74
C THR A 137 2.00 7.98 -2.89
N ARG A 138 1.02 7.07 -2.99
CA ARG A 138 -0.06 7.18 -3.97
C ARG A 138 -0.87 8.47 -3.80
N PHE A 139 -1.16 8.87 -2.56
CA PHE A 139 -1.89 10.09 -2.29
C PHE A 139 -1.08 11.32 -2.74
N ILE A 140 0.21 11.37 -2.42
CA ILE A 140 1.11 12.45 -2.85
C ILE A 140 1.20 12.50 -4.38
N GLU A 141 1.38 11.37 -5.06
CA GLU A 141 1.40 11.31 -6.53
C GLU A 141 0.13 11.87 -7.17
N LYS A 142 -1.03 11.63 -6.57
CA LYS A 142 -2.29 12.20 -7.04
C LYS A 142 -2.37 13.72 -6.85
N GLN A 143 -1.68 14.27 -5.85
CA GLN A 143 -1.69 15.70 -5.53
C GLN A 143 -0.65 16.49 -6.31
N ILE A 144 0.42 15.85 -6.80
CA ILE A 144 1.38 16.49 -7.69
C ILE A 144 0.66 16.68 -9.04
N PRO A 145 0.35 17.92 -9.45
CA PRO A 145 -0.19 18.15 -10.77
C PRO A 145 0.84 17.61 -11.75
N GLU A 146 0.44 16.71 -12.64
CA GLU A 146 1.23 16.42 -13.84
C GLU A 146 1.62 17.77 -14.42
N ARG A 147 2.91 18.10 -14.38
CA ARG A 147 3.48 19.20 -15.13
C ARG A 147 3.36 18.79 -16.58
N ARG A 148 2.13 18.86 -17.12
CA ARG A 148 1.82 18.76 -18.53
C ARG A 148 2.56 19.93 -19.14
N THR A 149 3.81 19.71 -19.52
CA THR A 149 4.37 20.43 -20.65
C THR A 149 3.31 20.29 -21.73
N PRO A 150 2.63 21.38 -22.14
CA PRO A 150 1.68 21.28 -23.24
C PRO A 150 2.43 20.60 -24.37
N VAL A 151 1.97 19.42 -24.76
CA VAL A 151 2.45 18.80 -25.99
C VAL A 151 2.07 19.79 -27.06
N ASP A 152 3.07 20.44 -27.64
CA ASP A 152 2.85 21.42 -28.69
C ASP A 152 2.34 20.68 -29.93
N LEU A 153 1.02 20.56 -30.02
CA LEU A 153 0.33 19.88 -31.11
C LEU A 153 0.25 20.76 -32.36
N THR A 154 0.76 22.00 -32.33
CA THR A 154 0.75 22.90 -33.50
C THR A 154 1.47 22.28 -34.70
N GLY A 155 2.50 21.46 -34.48
CA GLY A 155 3.18 20.72 -35.54
C GLY A 155 2.46 19.44 -36.03
N TYR A 156 1.56 18.86 -35.24
CA TYR A 156 0.90 17.59 -35.58
C TYR A 156 -0.37 17.79 -36.41
N VAL A 157 -1.12 18.87 -36.15
CA VAL A 157 -2.34 19.20 -36.90
C VAL A 157 -2.00 19.69 -38.32
N GLY A 158 -0.89 20.42 -38.48
CA GLY A 158 -0.49 20.97 -39.78
C GLY A 158 -0.03 19.94 -40.83
N ARG A 159 0.24 18.68 -40.46
CA ARG A 159 0.77 17.66 -41.39
C ARG A 159 -0.24 16.55 -41.74
N HIS A 160 -1.35 16.44 -41.02
CA HIS A 160 -2.31 15.33 -41.19
C HIS A 160 -3.78 15.74 -41.39
N ALA A 161 -4.13 17.02 -41.29
CA ALA A 161 -5.53 17.46 -41.33
C ALA A 161 -6.12 17.71 -42.74
N GLU A 162 -5.33 17.78 -43.81
CA GLU A 162 -5.82 18.43 -45.05
C GLU A 162 -6.34 17.53 -46.19
N ALA A 163 -6.42 16.20 -46.07
CA ALA A 163 -6.85 15.37 -47.21
C ALA A 163 -8.24 14.71 -47.07
N HIS A 164 -8.75 14.46 -45.85
CA HIS A 164 -9.94 13.61 -45.68
C HIS A 164 -11.22 14.34 -45.29
N ALA A 165 -11.16 15.59 -44.84
CA ALA A 165 -12.35 16.35 -44.46
C ALA A 165 -13.21 16.77 -45.67
N TYR A 166 -12.60 16.95 -46.85
CA TYR A 166 -13.31 17.40 -48.05
C TYR A 166 -14.17 16.30 -48.72
N VAL A 167 -13.93 15.02 -48.42
CA VAL A 167 -14.63 13.89 -49.06
C VAL A 167 -15.90 13.48 -48.29
N ALA A 168 -16.02 13.84 -47.01
CA ALA A 168 -17.19 13.51 -46.20
C ALA A 168 -18.37 14.46 -46.44
N GLN A 169 -18.13 15.71 -46.83
CA GLN A 169 -19.19 16.69 -47.09
C GLN A 169 -19.94 16.47 -48.42
N HIS A 170 -19.43 15.66 -49.35
CA HIS A 170 -20.09 15.37 -50.63
C HIS A 170 -20.84 14.04 -50.69
N ARG A 171 -20.88 13.26 -49.62
CA ARG A 171 -21.67 12.00 -49.56
C ARG A 171 -22.97 12.11 -48.74
N ALA A 172 -23.24 13.26 -48.13
CA ALA A 172 -24.47 13.46 -47.35
C ALA A 172 -25.73 13.71 -48.20
N ASP A 173 -25.58 13.87 -49.53
CA ASP A 173 -26.70 14.17 -50.45
C ASP A 173 -27.22 12.94 -51.22
N GLU A 174 -26.67 11.73 -51.03
CA GLU A 174 -27.24 10.51 -51.62
C GLU A 174 -28.40 9.97 -50.77
N ASN A 175 -29.55 10.65 -50.89
CA ASN A 175 -30.86 10.13 -50.51
C ASN A 175 -31.28 9.03 -51.51
N VAL A 176 -30.79 7.80 -51.30
CA VAL A 176 -31.25 6.61 -52.04
C VAL A 176 -32.41 5.95 -51.29
N GLY A 177 -33.62 6.25 -51.77
CA GLY A 177 -34.61 5.21 -52.06
C GLY A 177 -35.52 4.80 -50.91
N GLY A 178 -36.74 5.32 -50.92
CA GLY A 178 -37.85 4.75 -50.18
C GLY A 178 -38.36 3.41 -50.74
N LEU A 179 -39.02 2.69 -49.81
CA LEU A 179 -40.17 1.78 -49.96
C LEU A 179 -39.93 0.38 -50.58
N PRO A 180 -40.75 -0.64 -50.25
CA PRO A 180 -42.06 -0.63 -49.57
C PRO A 180 -42.06 -0.96 -48.07
#